data_AF-A0A3M0GY17-F1
#
_entry.id   AF-A0A3M0GY17-F1
#
_cell.length_a   1.000
_cell.length_b   1.000
_cell.length_c   1.000
_cell.angle_alpha   90.00
_cell.angle_beta   90.00
_cell.angle_gamma   90.00
#
_symmetry.space_group_name_H-M   'P 1'
#
loop_
_entity.id
_entity.type
_entity.pdbx_description
1 polymer ?
#
loop_
_entity_poly.entity_id
_entity_poly.type
_entity_poly.pdbx_seq_one_letter_code
_entity_poly.pdbx_strand_id
1 'polypeptide(L)'
;MTSTTYNVVAELDVPYGEDAADSAIELVAEYAGAVARSDFGWTEVTFTIPATGLKQASTTALAILDTTPWGARSLRVLTTEDYDRMVDRMDAPMLTPAQAAEQLGISRQAVHKLITTQNLAARRVGARWLVPADAVAHRLETVQSR
;
A
#
# COMPACT_ATOMS: atom_id res chain seq x y z
N MET A 1 -20.18 19.16 2.29
CA MET A 1 -19.21 18.29 1.61
C MET A 1 -19.03 17.07 2.49
N THR A 2 -19.18 15.86 1.95
CA THR A 2 -18.99 14.62 2.71
C THR A 2 -17.52 14.43 3.04
N SER A 3 -17.20 14.08 4.29
CA SER A 3 -15.83 13.75 4.69
C SER A 3 -15.51 12.31 4.30
N THR A 4 -14.36 12.12 3.66
CA THR A 4 -13.77 10.81 3.33
C THR A 4 -12.56 10.59 4.24
N THR A 5 -12.27 9.34 4.58
CA THR A 5 -11.07 8.99 5.36
C THR A 5 -9.90 8.71 4.42
N TYR A 6 -8.72 9.17 4.86
CA TYR A 6 -7.46 8.97 4.15
C TYR A 6 -6.46 8.32 5.09
N ASN A 7 -5.78 7.30 4.59
CA ASN A 7 -4.66 6.68 5.29
C ASN A 7 -3.37 7.39 4.86
N VAL A 8 -2.59 7.76 5.85
CA VAL A 8 -1.28 8.38 5.72
C VAL A 8 -0.24 7.35 6.09
N VAL A 9 0.78 7.18 5.25
CA VAL A 9 1.99 6.41 5.55
C VAL A 9 3.18 7.34 5.37
N ALA A 10 3.98 7.50 6.41
CA ALA A 10 5.14 8.37 6.37
C ALA A 10 6.35 7.72 7.06
N GLU A 11 7.50 7.77 6.39
CA GLU A 11 8.78 7.48 7.05
C GLU A 11 9.32 8.76 7.69
N LEU A 12 9.76 8.66 8.94
CA LEU A 12 10.36 9.74 9.70
C LEU A 12 11.88 9.69 9.56
N ASP A 13 12.55 10.84 9.65
CA ASP A 13 14.02 10.95 9.61
C ASP A 13 14.68 10.54 10.94
N VAL A 14 14.36 9.32 11.39
CA VAL A 14 14.93 8.69 12.58
C VAL A 14 14.95 7.16 12.38
N PRO A 15 16.07 6.48 12.65
CA PRO A 15 16.11 5.02 12.58
C PRO A 15 15.08 4.39 13.52
N TYR A 16 14.55 3.23 13.15
CA TYR A 16 13.64 2.51 14.03
C TYR A 16 14.35 2.01 15.29
N GLY A 17 13.73 2.26 16.45
CA GLY A 17 14.18 1.83 17.78
C GLY A 17 13.06 2.03 18.80
N GLU A 18 13.19 1.44 19.99
CA GLU A 18 12.14 1.47 21.04
C GLU A 18 11.74 2.91 21.40
N ASP A 19 12.71 3.75 21.78
CA ASP A 19 12.45 5.16 22.12
C ASP A 19 11.80 5.96 20.96
N ALA A 20 12.24 5.67 19.72
CA ALA A 20 11.70 6.33 18.52
C ALA A 20 10.26 5.87 18.25
N ALA A 21 9.98 4.59 18.46
CA ALA A 21 8.65 4.01 18.30
C ALA A 21 7.69 4.53 19.36
N ASP A 22 8.13 4.65 20.61
CA ASP A 22 7.33 5.19 21.72
C ASP A 22 6.94 6.66 21.49
N SER A 23 7.88 7.50 21.04
CA SER A 23 7.51 8.89 20.73
C SER A 23 6.66 8.99 19.46
N ALA A 24 6.89 8.12 18.47
CA ALA A 24 6.12 8.11 17.24
C ALA A 24 4.69 7.58 17.43
N ILE A 25 4.43 6.68 18.39
CA ILE A 25 3.07 6.21 18.65
C ILE A 25 2.24 7.30 19.33
N GLU A 26 2.85 8.10 20.22
CA GLU A 26 2.18 9.25 20.84
C GLU A 26 1.71 10.27 19.80
N LEU A 27 2.53 10.54 18.77
CA LEU A 27 2.20 11.43 17.65
C LEU A 27 0.90 11.04 16.94
N VAL A 28 0.64 9.74 16.79
CA VAL A 28 -0.46 9.22 15.97
C VAL A 28 -1.58 8.57 16.78
N ALA A 29 -1.47 8.59 18.11
CA ALA A 29 -2.41 7.92 19.02
C ALA A 29 -3.85 8.43 18.83
N GLU A 30 -4.05 9.73 18.60
CA GLU A 30 -5.37 10.34 18.37
C GLU A 30 -6.02 9.91 17.04
N TYR A 31 -5.23 9.32 16.14
CA TYR A 31 -5.64 8.96 14.77
C TYR A 31 -5.69 7.46 14.54
N ALA A 32 -5.80 6.68 15.63
CA ALA A 32 -5.74 5.21 15.61
C ALA A 32 -4.51 4.69 14.85
N GLY A 33 -3.38 5.40 14.99
CA GLY A 33 -2.18 5.12 14.22
C GLY A 33 -1.38 3.94 14.73
N ALA A 34 -0.50 3.45 13.88
CA ALA A 34 0.46 2.39 14.13
C ALA A 34 1.87 2.86 13.78
N VAL A 35 2.85 2.25 14.42
CA VAL A 35 4.28 2.46 14.15
C VAL A 35 4.92 1.15 13.75
N ALA A 36 5.77 1.21 12.73
CA ALA A 36 6.51 0.06 12.23
C ALA A 36 7.93 0.46 11.83
N ARG A 37 8.74 -0.57 11.53
CA ARG A 37 10.02 -0.39 10.86
C ARG A 37 9.80 -0.48 9.36
N SER A 38 10.23 0.55 8.61
CA SER A 38 10.16 0.52 7.14
C SER A 38 11.20 -0.44 6.53
N ASP A 39 11.04 -0.77 5.24
CA ASP A 39 11.99 -1.60 4.49
C ASP A 39 13.42 -1.03 4.48
N PHE A 40 13.55 0.29 4.64
CA PHE A 40 14.84 0.99 4.72
C PHE A 40 15.37 1.13 6.16
N GLY A 41 14.62 0.64 7.16
CA GLY A 41 14.99 0.67 8.57
C GLY A 41 14.65 1.97 9.31
N TRP A 42 13.84 2.85 8.70
CA TRP A 42 13.35 4.07 9.33
C TRP A 42 12.11 3.79 10.17
N THR A 43 11.81 4.70 11.10
CA THR A 43 10.52 4.70 11.80
C THR A 43 9.42 5.10 10.81
N GLU A 44 8.44 4.23 10.61
CA GLU A 44 7.28 4.47 9.76
C GLU A 44 6.04 4.63 10.62
N VAL A 45 5.25 5.67 10.36
CA VAL A 45 3.95 5.87 10.98
C VAL A 45 2.85 5.67 9.95
N THR A 46 1.79 4.97 10.34
CA THR A 46 0.55 4.85 9.58
C THR A 46 -0.60 5.38 10.42
N PHE A 47 -1.44 6.24 9.88
CA PHE A 47 -2.61 6.77 10.62
C PHE A 47 -3.72 7.24 9.67
N THR A 48 -4.93 7.40 10.20
CA THR A 48 -6.12 7.74 9.40
C THR A 48 -6.67 9.11 9.79
N ILE A 49 -6.92 9.96 8.79
CA ILE A 49 -7.46 11.30 8.99
C ILE A 49 -8.73 11.54 8.14
N PRO A 50 -9.73 12.26 8.67
CA PRO A 50 -10.85 12.74 7.88
C PRO A 50 -10.44 13.96 7.04
N ALA A 51 -10.83 13.98 5.76
CA ALA A 51 -10.63 15.14 4.90
C ALA A 51 -11.72 15.23 3.81
N THR A 52 -11.86 16.41 3.20
CA THR A 52 -12.76 16.62 2.05
C THR A 52 -12.08 16.36 0.71
N GLY A 53 -10.79 16.00 0.71
CA GLY A 53 -10.03 15.72 -0.50
C GLY A 53 -8.54 15.56 -0.22
N LEU A 54 -7.82 15.00 -1.21
CA LEU A 54 -6.40 14.66 -1.10
C LEU A 54 -5.53 15.86 -0.70
N LYS A 55 -5.79 17.04 -1.26
CA LYS A 55 -5.05 18.27 -0.91
C LYS A 55 -5.14 18.58 0.59
N GLN A 56 -6.34 18.54 1.16
CA GLN A 56 -6.53 18.80 2.58
C GLN A 56 -5.87 17.70 3.42
N ALA A 57 -6.09 16.43 3.05
CA ALA A 57 -5.47 15.30 3.74
C ALA A 57 -3.94 15.44 3.79
N SER A 58 -3.29 15.74 2.65
CA SER A 58 -1.84 15.93 2.60
C SER A 58 -1.35 17.11 3.43
N THR A 59 -2.05 18.25 3.41
CA THR A 59 -1.69 19.41 4.25
C THR A 59 -1.83 19.09 5.73
N THR A 60 -2.92 18.44 6.14
CA THR A 60 -3.15 18.04 7.53
C THR A 60 -2.12 17.01 7.98
N ALA A 61 -1.80 16.02 7.15
CA ALA A 61 -0.78 15.02 7.42
C ALA A 61 0.60 15.65 7.66
N LEU A 62 1.02 16.56 6.78
CA LEU A 62 2.29 17.28 6.95
C LEU A 62 2.29 18.12 8.24
N ALA A 63 1.19 18.80 8.56
CA ALA A 63 1.11 19.59 9.79
C ALA A 63 1.21 18.73 11.06
N ILE A 64 0.64 17.53 11.06
CA ILE A 64 0.80 16.56 12.15
C ILE A 64 2.27 16.12 12.23
N LEU A 65 2.86 15.72 11.11
CA LEU A 65 4.24 15.24 11.03
C LEU A 65 5.27 16.34 11.41
N ASP A 66 4.97 17.62 11.20
CA ASP A 66 5.85 18.72 11.60
C ASP A 66 5.86 18.98 13.13
N THR A 67 5.03 18.27 13.92
CA THR A 67 5.07 18.36 15.39
C THR A 67 6.18 17.52 16.02
N THR A 68 6.76 16.58 15.27
CA THR A 68 7.91 15.79 15.72
C THR A 68 9.22 16.51 15.37
N PRO A 69 10.31 16.32 16.15
CA PRO A 69 11.64 16.81 15.79
C PRO A 69 12.23 16.10 14.56
N TRP A 70 11.68 14.95 14.19
CA TRP A 70 12.02 14.17 13.01
C TRP A 70 11.15 14.62 11.84
N GLY A 71 11.77 15.17 10.80
CA GLY A 71 11.08 15.51 9.56
C GLY A 71 10.58 14.26 8.83
N ALA A 72 9.56 14.43 7.98
CA ALA A 72 9.11 13.36 7.09
C ALA A 72 10.11 13.16 5.93
N ARG A 73 10.57 11.92 5.74
CA ARG A 73 11.39 11.50 4.59
C ARG A 73 10.53 11.19 3.37
N SER A 74 9.39 10.58 3.61
CA SER A 74 8.43 10.20 2.59
C SER A 74 7.01 10.37 3.12
N LEU A 75 6.07 10.60 2.21
CA LEU A 75 4.65 10.74 2.53
C LEU A 75 3.83 10.10 1.42
N ARG A 76 2.94 9.18 1.80
CA ARG A 76 1.89 8.64 0.95
C ARG A 76 0.56 8.92 1.61
N VAL A 77 -0.36 9.50 0.85
CA VAL A 77 -1.73 9.74 1.30
C VAL A 77 -2.67 9.10 0.29
N LEU A 78 -3.46 8.15 0.75
CA LEU A 78 -4.44 7.44 -0.09
C LEU A 78 -5.82 7.51 0.56
N THR A 79 -6.87 7.30 -0.23
CA THR A 79 -8.16 6.94 0.37
C THR A 79 -7.99 5.65 1.17
N THR A 80 -8.80 5.44 2.21
CA THR A 80 -8.76 4.17 2.96
C THR A 80 -8.96 2.96 2.04
N GLU A 81 -9.87 3.05 1.06
CA GLU A 81 -10.08 2.00 0.06
C GLU A 81 -8.84 1.68 -0.78
N ASP A 82 -8.09 2.70 -1.20
CA ASP A 82 -6.84 2.51 -1.95
C ASP A 82 -5.71 1.95 -1.08
N TYR A 83 -5.68 2.35 0.20
CA TYR A 83 -4.71 1.82 1.16
C TYR A 83 -4.96 0.34 1.43
N ASP A 84 -6.20 -0.06 1.69
CA ASP A 84 -6.55 -1.47 1.94
C ASP A 84 -6.18 -2.33 0.72
N ARG A 85 -6.54 -1.89 -0.49
CA ARG A 85 -6.13 -2.55 -1.75
C ARG A 85 -4.62 -2.65 -1.93
N MET A 86 -3.86 -1.67 -1.43
CA MET A 86 -2.40 -1.67 -1.50
C MET A 86 -1.81 -2.67 -0.50
N VAL A 87 -2.29 -2.69 0.75
CA VAL A 87 -1.83 -3.60 1.80
C VAL A 87 -2.10 -5.06 1.41
N ASP A 88 -3.34 -5.35 0.99
CA ASP A 88 -3.72 -6.69 0.52
C ASP A 88 -2.80 -7.21 -0.60
N ARG A 89 -2.37 -6.29 -1.48
CA ARG A 89 -1.45 -6.61 -2.57
C ARG A 89 0.01 -6.77 -2.12
N MET A 90 0.45 -6.08 -1.07
CA MET A 90 1.81 -6.20 -0.56
C MET A 90 2.05 -7.57 0.09
N ASP A 91 1.05 -8.09 0.80
CA ASP A 91 1.13 -9.40 1.44
C ASP A 91 0.83 -10.56 0.47
N ALA A 92 0.31 -10.26 -0.72
CA ALA A 92 0.01 -11.27 -1.72
C ALA A 92 1.29 -11.95 -2.24
N PRO A 93 1.37 -13.29 -2.19
CA PRO A 93 2.47 -14.04 -2.80
C PRO A 93 2.64 -13.68 -4.28
N MET A 94 3.89 -13.53 -4.71
CA MET A 94 4.20 -13.29 -6.13
C MET A 94 4.30 -14.59 -6.89
N LEU A 95 3.53 -14.69 -7.96
CA LEU A 95 3.48 -15.84 -8.85
C LEU A 95 4.27 -15.58 -10.13
N THR A 96 4.90 -16.63 -10.66
CA THR A 96 5.36 -16.62 -12.04
C THR A 96 4.16 -16.71 -13.00
N PRO A 97 4.30 -16.31 -14.28
CA PRO A 97 3.22 -16.46 -15.27
C PRO A 97 2.76 -17.91 -15.46
N ALA A 98 3.61 -18.89 -15.15
CA ALA A 98 3.24 -20.30 -15.19
C ALA A 98 2.33 -20.68 -14.01
N GLN A 99 2.66 -20.25 -12.79
CA GLN A 99 1.83 -20.50 -11.60
C GLN A 99 0.48 -19.76 -11.70
N ALA A 100 0.47 -18.53 -12.21
CA ALA A 100 -0.77 -17.81 -12.46
C ALA A 100 -1.64 -18.52 -13.53
N ALA A 101 -1.02 -19.13 -14.55
CA ALA A 101 -1.72 -19.88 -15.59
C ALA A 101 -2.39 -21.14 -15.02
N GLU A 102 -1.70 -21.86 -14.13
CA GLU A 102 -2.23 -23.01 -13.42
C GLU A 102 -3.44 -22.63 -12.57
N GLN A 103 -3.36 -21.56 -11.78
CA GLN A 103 -4.48 -21.09 -10.95
C GLN A 103 -5.68 -20.59 -11.77
N LEU A 104 -5.42 -19.91 -12.89
CA LEU A 104 -6.48 -19.40 -13.77
C LEU A 104 -7.10 -20.48 -14.69
N GLY A 105 -6.50 -21.67 -14.78
CA GLY A 105 -6.91 -22.71 -15.73
C GLY A 105 -6.73 -22.30 -17.21
N ILE A 106 -5.76 -21.43 -17.52
CA ILE A 106 -5.48 -20.95 -18.89
C ILE A 106 -4.03 -21.20 -19.28
N SER A 107 -3.67 -20.95 -20.54
CA SER A 107 -2.28 -21.10 -20.98
C SER A 107 -1.39 -19.96 -20.48
N ARG A 108 -0.09 -20.23 -20.31
CA ARG A 108 0.92 -19.20 -20.00
C ARG A 108 0.94 -18.07 -21.03
N GLN A 109 0.73 -18.38 -22.32
CA GLN A 109 0.63 -17.35 -23.37
C GLN A 109 -0.60 -16.47 -23.18
N ALA A 110 -1.73 -17.03 -22.75
CA ALA A 110 -2.92 -16.26 -22.41
C ALA A 110 -2.68 -15.35 -21.20
N VAL A 111 -1.98 -15.82 -20.16
CA VAL A 111 -1.55 -14.96 -19.04
C VAL A 111 -0.67 -13.82 -19.54
N HIS A 112 0.34 -14.10 -20.37
CA HIS A 112 1.16 -13.04 -20.96
C HIS A 112 0.34 -12.02 -21.75
N LYS A 113 -0.64 -12.48 -22.54
CA LYS A 113 -1.57 -11.60 -23.25
C LYS A 113 -2.36 -10.72 -22.29
N LEU A 114 -2.89 -11.27 -21.19
CA LEU A 114 -3.61 -10.51 -20.17
C LEU A 114 -2.74 -9.44 -19.53
N ILE A 115 -1.48 -9.77 -19.19
CA ILE A 115 -0.51 -8.82 -18.66
C ILE A 115 -0.26 -7.67 -19.66
N THR A 116 0.05 -8.01 -20.92
CA THR A 116 0.38 -6.99 -21.94
C THR A 116 -0.82 -6.14 -22.36
N THR A 117 -2.04 -6.65 -22.18
CA THR A 117 -3.29 -5.92 -22.47
C THR A 117 -3.87 -5.23 -21.24
N GLN A 118 -3.12 -5.18 -20.13
CA GLN A 118 -3.51 -4.55 -18.86
C GLN A 118 -4.80 -5.14 -18.23
N ASN A 119 -5.13 -6.39 -18.56
CA ASN A 119 -6.26 -7.12 -18.00
C ASN A 119 -5.89 -8.02 -16.81
N LEU A 120 -4.63 -8.00 -16.41
CA LEU A 120 -4.09 -8.66 -15.22
C LEU A 120 -2.91 -7.85 -14.71
N ALA A 121 -2.95 -7.43 -13.45
CA ALA A 121 -1.85 -6.70 -12.83
C ALA A 121 -0.59 -7.57 -12.74
N ALA A 122 0.56 -7.02 -13.12
CA ALA A 122 1.85 -7.69 -13.00
C ALA A 122 2.98 -6.66 -12.93
N ARG A 123 4.09 -7.03 -12.29
CA ARG A 123 5.33 -6.25 -12.26
C ARG A 123 6.43 -6.94 -13.05
N ARG A 124 7.24 -6.14 -13.75
CA ARG A 124 8.44 -6.62 -14.42
C ARG A 124 9.64 -6.50 -13.49
N VAL A 125 10.27 -7.63 -13.18
CA VAL A 125 11.49 -7.69 -12.35
C VAL A 125 12.60 -8.28 -13.21
N GLY A 126 13.44 -7.40 -13.75
CA GLY A 126 14.41 -7.74 -14.80
C GLY A 126 13.71 -8.26 -16.05
N ALA A 127 14.11 -9.45 -16.51
CA ALA A 127 13.51 -10.11 -17.68
C ALA A 127 12.20 -10.86 -17.37
N ARG A 128 11.81 -10.99 -16.09
CA ARG A 128 10.68 -11.82 -15.66
C ARG A 128 9.46 -10.97 -15.32
N TRP A 129 8.29 -11.51 -15.59
CA TRP A 129 7.03 -11.00 -15.04
C TRP A 129 6.74 -11.71 -13.73
N LEU A 130 6.22 -10.98 -12.76
CA LEU A 130 5.65 -11.52 -11.54
C LEU A 130 4.22 -10.99 -11.40
N VAL A 131 3.30 -11.89 -11.11
CA VAL A 131 1.86 -11.64 -10.98
C VAL A 131 1.50 -11.75 -9.50
N PRO A 132 0.94 -10.71 -8.88
CA PRO A 132 0.42 -10.81 -7.52
C PRO A 132 -0.72 -11.85 -7.43
N ALA A 133 -0.74 -12.68 -6.39
CA ALA A 133 -1.78 -13.71 -6.23
C ALA A 133 -3.20 -13.13 -6.04
N ASP A 134 -3.34 -11.99 -5.37
CA ASP A 134 -4.60 -11.23 -5.25
C ASP A 134 -5.17 -10.86 -6.63
N ALA A 135 -4.30 -10.45 -7.57
CA ALA A 135 -4.74 -10.09 -8.92
C ALA A 135 -5.29 -11.30 -9.69
N VAL A 136 -4.80 -12.51 -9.39
CA VAL A 136 -5.33 -13.76 -9.94
C VAL A 136 -6.69 -14.08 -9.31
N ALA A 137 -6.80 -14.01 -7.98
CA ALA A 137 -8.04 -14.27 -7.25
C ALA A 137 -9.18 -13.34 -7.69
N HIS A 138 -8.94 -12.03 -7.70
CA HIS A 138 -9.90 -11.03 -8.16
C HIS A 138 -10.40 -11.31 -9.59
N ARG A 139 -9.52 -11.82 -10.46
CA ARG A 139 -9.91 -12.17 -11.83
C ARG A 139 -10.79 -13.41 -11.90
N LEU A 140 -10.56 -14.42 -11.06
CA LEU A 140 -11.44 -15.59 -10.96
C LEU A 140 -12.86 -15.17 -10.55
N GLU A 141 -12.98 -14.29 -9.55
CA GLU A 141 -14.26 -13.74 -9.10
C GLU A 141 -14.99 -12.99 -10.22
N THR A 142 -14.26 -12.16 -10.98
CA THR A 142 -14.82 -11.39 -12.11
C THR A 142 -15.32 -12.30 -13.25
N VAL A 143 -14.66 -13.44 -13.48
CA VAL A 143 -15.04 -14.40 -14.52
C VAL A 143 -16.22 -15.26 -14.10
N GLN A 144 -16.30 -15.66 -12.82
CA GLN A 144 -17.41 -16.46 -12.28
C GLN A 144 -18.71 -15.68 -12.11
N SER A 145 -18.63 -14.35 -12.00
CA SER A 145 -19.80 -13.47 -11.89
C SER A 145 -20.44 -13.12 -13.24
N ARG A 146 -20.01 -13.75 -14.33
CA ARG A 146 -20.54 -13.58 -15.70
C ARG A 146 -21.14 -14.88 -16.21
#